data_AF-A0A955IS34-F1
#
_entry.id   AF-A0A955IS34-F1
#
_cell.length_a   1.000
_cell.length_b   1.000
_cell.length_c   1.000
_cell.angle_alpha   90.00
_cell.angle_beta   90.00
_cell.angle_gamma   90.00
#
_symmetry.space_group_name_H-M   'P 1'
#
loop_
_entity.id
_entity.type
_entity.pdbx_description
1 polymer ?
#
loop_
_entity_poly.entity_id
_entity_poly.type
_entity_poly.pdbx_seq_one_letter_code
_entity_poly.pdbx_strand_id
1 'polypeptide(L)'
;MNGLRRILKPIASLKITVVLFALSMFLILAGTLAQTEQGIWTVVDEYFRSLFVRVPLRLFAPQSKVHIPGAIFFPGGLTLGTLILINLLAAHIVRFKITWKRMGIILTHLGVILLLVGEFVTGAFAREGNMTIVEGGSSNYIEDTREAELALIDGSDSKDDLVVVVPESYLREPGRVISHNLLPFKVLVEAWMPNSQILGPMQSTPQQRSRANTGFGTQIAAVETPTATGVNGATVDVPSAYVTLLGDDGAIGSFLVSVFIDDPQTVVVGDKAYSI
;
A
#
# COMPACT_ATOMS: atom_id res chain seq x y z
N MET A 1 17.52 -39.50 17.54
CA MET A 1 18.45 -38.36 17.28
C MET A 1 19.34 -38.52 16.05
N ASN A 2 19.83 -39.72 15.70
CA ASN A 2 20.78 -39.89 14.57
C ASN A 2 20.16 -39.69 13.18
N GLY A 3 18.90 -40.09 12.97
CA GLY A 3 18.19 -39.86 11.69
C GLY A 3 17.96 -38.38 11.38
N LEU A 4 17.44 -37.61 12.34
CA LEU A 4 17.19 -36.18 12.20
C LEU A 4 18.48 -35.40 11.87
N ARG A 5 19.59 -35.70 12.55
CA ARG A 5 20.89 -35.08 12.24
C ARG A 5 21.38 -35.41 10.84
N ARG A 6 21.11 -36.61 10.31
CA ARG A 6 21.52 -37.00 8.96
C ARG A 6 20.78 -36.19 7.88
N ILE A 7 19.51 -35.88 8.12
CA ILE A 7 18.67 -35.05 7.22
C ILE A 7 19.07 -33.57 7.31
N LEU A 8 19.33 -33.05 8.52
CA LEU A 8 19.64 -31.63 8.71
C LEU A 8 21.09 -31.26 8.34
N LYS A 9 22.03 -32.20 8.36
CA LYS A 9 23.46 -31.94 8.06
C LYS A 9 23.72 -31.27 6.69
N PRO A 10 23.10 -31.68 5.56
CA PRO A 10 23.26 -30.96 4.29
C PRO A 10 22.66 -29.55 4.34
N ILE A 11 21.51 -29.37 4.99
CA ILE A 11 20.82 -28.09 5.14
C ILE A 11 21.62 -27.13 6.02
N ALA A 12 22.31 -27.64 7.04
CA ALA A 12 23.19 -26.91 7.96
C ALA A 12 24.54 -26.49 7.33
N SER A 13 24.64 -26.39 6.00
CA SER A 13 25.88 -26.09 5.29
C SER A 13 26.21 -24.60 5.31
N LEU A 14 27.46 -24.25 5.66
CA LEU A 14 27.97 -22.87 5.56
C LEU A 14 27.98 -22.38 4.10
N LYS A 15 28.23 -23.29 3.14
CA LYS A 15 28.20 -22.93 1.71
C LYS A 15 26.82 -22.44 1.29
N ILE A 16 25.76 -23.08 1.82
CA ILE A 16 24.37 -22.64 1.58
C ILE A 16 24.16 -21.26 2.19
N THR A 17 24.61 -21.02 3.42
CA THR A 17 24.52 -19.71 4.07
C THR A 17 25.15 -18.61 3.21
N VAL A 18 26.37 -18.82 2.72
CA VAL A 18 27.08 -17.83 1.89
C VAL A 18 26.34 -17.56 0.57
N VAL A 19 25.84 -18.61 -0.09
CA VAL A 19 25.05 -18.45 -1.33
C VAL A 19 23.76 -17.68 -1.05
N LEU A 20 23.01 -18.04 0.00
CA LEU A 20 21.79 -17.35 0.36
C LEU A 20 22.04 -15.87 0.68
N PHE A 21 23.10 -15.55 1.42
CA PHE A 21 23.46 -14.15 1.67
C PHE A 21 23.85 -13.39 0.41
N ALA A 22 24.63 -13.99 -0.50
CA ALA A 22 24.97 -13.36 -1.76
C ALA A 22 23.70 -13.07 -2.60
N LEU A 23 22.75 -14.01 -2.63
CA LEU A 23 21.47 -13.82 -3.31
C LEU A 23 20.63 -12.73 -2.62
N SER A 24 20.59 -12.69 -1.28
CA SER A 24 19.90 -11.65 -0.52
C SER A 24 20.52 -10.27 -0.74
N MET A 25 21.85 -10.17 -0.80
CA MET A 25 22.54 -8.90 -1.11
C MET A 25 22.16 -8.40 -2.51
N PHE A 26 22.10 -9.29 -3.50
CA PHE A 26 21.62 -8.93 -4.84
C PHE A 26 20.16 -8.47 -4.82
N LEU A 27 19.28 -9.19 -4.11
CA LEU A 27 17.87 -8.83 -3.99
C LEU A 27 17.70 -7.45 -3.34
N ILE A 28 18.43 -7.17 -2.26
CA ILE A 28 18.43 -5.87 -1.59
C ILE A 28 18.87 -4.78 -2.55
N LEU A 29 20.00 -4.98 -3.25
CA LEU A 29 20.49 -4.03 -4.27
C LEU A 29 19.43 -3.76 -5.35
N ALA A 30 18.84 -4.82 -5.91
CA ALA A 30 17.82 -4.72 -6.94
C ALA A 30 16.57 -3.99 -6.45
N GLY A 31 16.11 -4.28 -5.24
CA GLY A 31 14.98 -3.59 -4.60
C GLY A 31 15.27 -2.10 -4.37
N THR A 32 16.46 -1.77 -3.85
CA THR A 32 16.86 -0.36 -3.67
C THR A 32 16.92 0.39 -4.99
N LEU A 33 17.38 -0.24 -6.08
CA LEU A 33 17.34 0.36 -7.41
C LEU A 33 15.91 0.52 -7.92
N ALA A 34 15.03 -0.46 -7.68
CA ALA A 34 13.62 -0.38 -8.06
C ALA A 34 12.88 0.79 -7.38
N GLN A 35 13.27 1.17 -6.15
CA GLN A 35 12.70 2.32 -5.43
C GLN A 35 12.95 3.67 -6.12
N THR A 36 13.86 3.74 -7.11
CA THR A 36 14.03 4.95 -7.92
C THR A 36 12.88 5.18 -8.89
N GLU A 37 12.17 4.11 -9.27
CA GLU A 37 11.06 4.12 -10.24
C GLU A 37 9.70 3.82 -9.60
N GLN A 38 9.69 3.17 -8.44
CA GLN A 38 8.49 2.64 -7.80
C GLN A 38 8.40 3.11 -6.35
N GLY A 39 7.18 3.14 -5.82
CA GLY A 39 6.93 3.39 -4.41
C GLY A 39 7.57 2.34 -3.50
N ILE A 40 7.89 2.72 -2.25
CA ILE A 40 8.53 1.84 -1.26
C ILE A 40 7.72 0.56 -1.08
N TRP A 41 6.41 0.71 -0.88
CA TRP A 41 5.51 -0.41 -0.60
C TRP A 41 5.34 -1.35 -1.78
N THR A 42 5.28 -0.82 -3.01
CA THR A 42 5.30 -1.63 -4.23
C THR A 42 6.55 -2.51 -4.27
N VAL A 43 7.72 -1.95 -3.97
CA VAL A 43 8.97 -2.73 -3.92
C VAL A 43 8.96 -3.74 -2.78
N VAL A 44 8.47 -3.37 -1.60
CA VAL A 44 8.33 -4.30 -0.46
C VAL A 44 7.49 -5.52 -0.86
N ASP A 45 6.35 -5.30 -1.49
CA ASP A 45 5.44 -6.38 -1.87
C ASP A 45 5.99 -7.22 -3.03
N GLU A 46 6.51 -6.59 -4.08
CA GLU A 46 6.99 -7.29 -5.28
C GLU A 46 8.35 -7.99 -5.07
N TYR A 47 9.27 -7.42 -4.29
CA TYR A 47 10.63 -7.95 -4.10
C TYR A 47 10.76 -8.75 -2.82
N PHE A 48 10.23 -8.26 -1.70
CA PHE A 48 10.56 -8.79 -0.38
C PHE A 48 9.48 -9.72 0.18
N ARG A 49 8.19 -9.45 -0.06
CA ARG A 49 7.07 -10.31 0.37
C ARG A 49 6.61 -11.33 -0.67
N SER A 50 7.30 -11.41 -1.80
CA SER A 50 7.03 -12.37 -2.88
C SER A 50 7.86 -13.65 -2.76
N LEU A 51 7.34 -14.75 -3.31
CA LEU A 51 8.11 -16.00 -3.47
C LEU A 51 9.16 -15.87 -4.59
N PHE A 52 8.80 -15.21 -5.68
CA PHE A 52 9.65 -14.94 -6.81
C PHE A 52 9.43 -13.50 -7.26
N VAL A 53 10.51 -12.86 -7.67
CA VAL A 53 10.50 -11.51 -8.21
C VAL A 53 11.04 -11.52 -9.64
N ARG A 54 10.46 -10.67 -10.47
CA ARG A 54 10.96 -10.41 -11.82
C ARG A 54 11.74 -9.10 -11.79
N VAL A 55 13.07 -9.18 -11.84
CA VAL A 55 13.97 -8.02 -11.76
C VAL A 55 14.24 -7.49 -13.18
N PRO A 56 13.71 -6.31 -13.57
CA PRO A 56 13.96 -5.76 -14.90
C PRO A 56 15.44 -5.42 -15.11
N LEU A 57 16.02 -5.81 -16.26
CA LEU A 57 17.43 -5.54 -16.55
C LEU A 57 17.75 -4.05 -16.67
N ARG A 58 16.74 -3.24 -17.02
CA ARG A 58 16.86 -1.78 -17.09
C ARG A 58 17.30 -1.13 -15.77
N LEU A 59 17.03 -1.78 -14.63
CA LEU A 59 17.40 -1.25 -13.30
C LEU A 59 18.92 -1.07 -13.14
N PHE A 60 19.71 -1.83 -13.89
CA PHE A 60 21.17 -1.80 -13.81
C PHE A 60 21.81 -0.89 -14.87
N ALA A 61 21.02 -0.13 -15.63
CA ALA A 61 21.49 0.77 -16.68
C ALA A 61 20.95 2.20 -16.49
N PRO A 62 21.69 3.23 -16.95
CA PRO A 62 21.20 4.61 -16.88
C PRO A 62 19.95 4.78 -17.76
N GLN A 63 18.84 5.19 -17.15
CA GLN A 63 17.54 5.34 -17.83
C GLN A 63 17.58 6.26 -19.06
N SER A 64 18.49 7.24 -19.07
CA SER A 64 18.56 8.27 -20.10
C SER A 64 19.18 7.82 -21.44
N LYS A 65 19.73 6.60 -21.54
CA LYS A 65 20.53 6.22 -22.73
C LYS A 65 20.28 4.83 -23.31
N VAL A 66 19.73 3.85 -22.58
CA VAL A 66 19.62 2.48 -23.08
C VAL A 66 18.34 1.80 -22.59
N HIS A 67 17.47 1.41 -23.52
CA HIS A 67 16.34 0.53 -23.22
C HIS A 67 16.78 -0.92 -23.35
N ILE A 68 17.05 -1.58 -22.22
CA ILE A 68 17.41 -3.00 -22.20
C ILE A 68 16.15 -3.82 -21.95
N PRO A 69 15.60 -4.51 -22.96
CA PRO A 69 14.47 -5.39 -22.75
C PRO A 69 14.90 -6.63 -21.95
N GLY A 70 13.96 -7.15 -21.15
CA GLY A 70 14.15 -8.40 -20.41
C GLY A 70 14.17 -8.23 -18.89
N ALA A 71 14.13 -9.36 -18.21
CA ALA A 71 14.14 -9.43 -16.76
C ALA A 71 14.76 -10.74 -16.28
N ILE A 72 15.31 -10.73 -15.07
CA ILE A 72 15.81 -11.92 -14.39
C ILE A 72 14.71 -12.40 -13.44
N PHE A 73 14.33 -13.66 -13.56
CA PHE A 73 13.52 -14.32 -12.53
C PHE A 73 14.42 -14.71 -11.37
N PHE A 74 14.10 -14.22 -10.18
CA PHE A 74 14.93 -14.34 -9.00
C PHE A 74 14.09 -14.76 -7.79
N PRO A 75 14.62 -15.53 -6.82
CA PRO A 75 13.90 -15.82 -5.58
C PRO A 75 13.62 -14.52 -4.82
N GLY A 76 12.36 -14.31 -4.45
CA GLY A 76 11.94 -13.16 -3.65
C GLY A 76 12.36 -13.26 -2.19
N GLY A 77 12.13 -12.19 -1.44
CA GLY A 77 12.58 -12.07 -0.04
C GLY A 77 11.95 -13.12 0.87
N LEU A 78 10.69 -13.50 0.64
CA LEU A 78 10.02 -14.53 1.41
C LEU A 78 10.70 -15.89 1.24
N THR A 79 11.10 -16.23 0.01
CA THR A 79 11.83 -17.46 -0.30
C THR A 79 13.22 -17.43 0.34
N LEU A 80 14.00 -16.37 0.11
CA LEU A 80 15.36 -16.27 0.66
C LEU A 80 15.37 -16.22 2.18
N GLY A 81 14.50 -15.42 2.79
CA GLY A 81 14.34 -15.29 4.24
C GLY A 81 13.96 -16.63 4.88
N THR A 82 13.01 -17.36 4.30
CA THR A 82 12.61 -18.69 4.77
C THR A 82 13.77 -19.69 4.67
N LEU A 83 14.49 -19.71 3.54
CA LEU A 83 15.65 -20.58 3.35
C LEU A 83 16.78 -20.27 4.33
N ILE A 84 17.04 -18.99 4.61
CA ILE A 84 18.02 -18.54 5.61
C ILE A 84 17.59 -19.01 7.00
N LEU A 85 16.32 -18.84 7.38
CA LEU A 85 15.80 -19.27 8.68
C LEU A 85 15.95 -20.79 8.85
N ILE A 86 15.57 -21.58 7.84
CA ILE A 86 15.72 -23.05 7.86
C ILE A 86 17.20 -23.45 7.97
N ASN A 87 18.09 -22.82 7.18
CA ASN A 87 19.53 -23.06 7.24
C ASN A 87 20.11 -22.73 8.63
N LEU A 88 19.71 -21.60 9.20
CA LEU A 88 20.16 -21.11 10.49
C LEU A 88 19.71 -22.05 11.64
N LEU A 89 18.45 -22.47 11.64
CA LEU A 89 17.91 -23.43 12.60
C LEU A 89 18.61 -24.80 12.49
N ALA A 90 18.78 -25.30 11.26
CA ALA A 90 19.50 -26.56 11.03
C ALA A 90 20.95 -26.49 11.51
N ALA A 91 21.64 -25.37 11.27
CA ALA A 91 23.00 -25.15 11.76
C ALA A 91 23.06 -25.15 13.30
N HIS A 92 22.10 -24.52 13.98
CA HIS A 92 22.01 -24.51 15.44
C HIS A 92 21.78 -25.90 16.03
N ILE A 93 20.89 -26.69 15.44
CA ILE A 93 20.57 -28.05 15.91
C ILE A 93 21.75 -29.01 15.70
N VAL A 94 22.49 -28.88 14.58
CA VAL A 94 23.51 -29.86 14.19
C VAL A 94 24.90 -29.53 14.74
N ARG A 95 25.29 -28.25 14.74
CA ARG A 95 26.70 -27.84 14.97
C ARG A 95 26.95 -27.30 16.38
N PHE A 96 25.94 -26.75 17.05
CA PHE A 96 26.16 -26.06 18.30
C PHE A 96 25.97 -26.97 19.51
N LYS A 97 26.99 -26.97 20.37
CA LYS A 97 26.93 -27.56 21.71
C LYS A 97 26.66 -26.41 22.68
N ILE A 98 25.63 -26.53 23.50
CA ILE A 98 25.31 -25.55 24.53
C ILE A 98 26.44 -25.57 25.56
N THR A 99 27.21 -24.48 25.62
CA THR A 99 28.31 -24.29 26.56
C THR A 99 28.40 -22.82 26.92
N TRP A 100 28.69 -22.51 28.20
CA TRP A 100 28.80 -21.13 28.69
C TRP A 100 29.79 -20.26 27.88
N LYS A 101 30.89 -20.84 27.40
CA LYS A 101 31.90 -20.15 26.57
C LYS A 101 31.39 -19.69 25.20
N ARG A 102 30.23 -20.19 24.74
CA ARG A 102 29.64 -19.89 23.42
C ARG A 102 28.32 -19.14 23.51
N MET A 103 27.94 -18.69 24.71
CA MET A 103 26.65 -18.03 24.94
C MET A 103 26.47 -16.78 24.09
N GLY A 104 27.50 -15.97 23.88
CA GLY A 104 27.42 -14.79 23.01
C GLY A 104 26.97 -15.15 21.58
N ILE A 105 27.57 -16.18 20.98
CA ILE A 105 27.21 -16.63 19.63
C ILE A 105 25.78 -17.22 19.61
N ILE A 106 25.39 -17.96 20.65
CA ILE A 106 24.04 -18.53 20.72
C ILE A 106 22.99 -17.42 20.84
N LEU A 107 23.25 -16.41 21.68
CA LEU A 107 22.35 -15.28 21.89
C LEU A 107 22.20 -14.41 20.63
N THR A 108 23.29 -14.13 19.91
CA THR A 108 23.20 -13.33 18.69
C THR A 108 22.35 -14.00 17.62
N HIS A 109 22.55 -15.29 17.39
CA HIS A 109 21.75 -16.01 16.40
C HIS A 109 20.32 -16.24 16.86
N LEU A 110 20.07 -16.46 18.15
CA LEU A 110 18.71 -16.50 18.69
C LEU A 110 18.00 -15.14 18.51
N GLY A 111 18.72 -14.03 18.71
CA GLY A 111 18.22 -12.69 18.42
C GLY A 111 17.86 -12.51 16.95
N VAL A 112 18.72 -12.95 16.03
CA VAL A 112 18.42 -12.91 14.58
C VAL A 112 17.21 -13.79 14.24
N ILE A 113 17.11 -15.00 14.80
CA ILE A 113 15.94 -15.88 14.62
C ILE A 113 14.69 -15.17 15.12
N LEU A 114 14.75 -14.54 16.30
CA LEU A 114 13.62 -13.81 16.88
C LEU A 114 13.19 -12.64 15.98
N LEU A 115 14.14 -11.87 15.43
CA LEU A 115 13.84 -10.79 14.49
C LEU A 115 13.19 -11.30 13.20
N LEU A 116 13.72 -12.39 12.62
CA LEU A 116 13.16 -12.97 11.39
C LEU A 116 11.75 -13.53 11.60
N VAL A 117 11.51 -14.21 12.73
CA VAL A 117 10.18 -14.71 13.10
C VAL A 117 9.23 -13.55 13.41
N GLY A 118 9.71 -12.52 14.11
CA GLY A 118 8.96 -11.31 14.39
C GLY A 118 8.48 -10.62 13.12
N GLU A 119 9.37 -10.39 12.16
CA GLU A 119 9.01 -9.81 10.87
C GLU A 119 8.01 -10.68 10.10
N PHE A 120 8.16 -12.00 10.11
CA PHE A 120 7.19 -12.91 9.48
C PHE A 120 5.80 -12.80 10.11
N VAL A 121 5.73 -12.75 11.44
CA VAL A 121 4.46 -12.61 12.17
C VAL A 121 3.83 -11.24 11.92
N THR A 122 4.61 -10.16 12.05
CA THR A 122 4.12 -8.80 11.78
C THR A 122 3.64 -8.68 10.33
N GLY A 123 4.44 -9.11 9.36
CA GLY A 123 4.06 -9.04 7.94
C GLY A 123 2.83 -9.86 7.57
N ALA A 124 2.54 -10.95 8.29
CA ALA A 124 1.38 -11.80 8.02
C ALA A 124 0.10 -11.38 8.76
N PHE A 125 0.22 -10.76 9.95
CA PHE A 125 -0.92 -10.58 10.85
C PHE A 125 -1.14 -9.14 11.32
N ALA A 126 -0.16 -8.24 11.20
CA ALA A 126 -0.32 -6.87 11.66
C ALA A 126 -1.30 -6.10 10.78
N ARG A 127 -2.17 -5.32 11.43
CA ARG A 127 -2.94 -4.24 10.80
C ARG A 127 -2.46 -2.95 11.42
N GLU A 128 -2.01 -2.05 10.56
CA GLU A 128 -1.48 -0.74 10.94
C GLU A 128 -2.47 0.31 10.46
N GLY A 129 -2.63 1.37 11.26
CA GLY A 129 -3.48 2.50 10.92
C GLY A 129 -3.39 3.55 12.00
N ASN A 130 -3.80 4.77 11.66
CA ASN A 130 -3.79 5.92 12.54
C ASN A 130 -5.18 6.16 13.10
N MET A 131 -5.25 6.64 14.34
CA MET A 131 -6.50 7.08 14.94
C MET A 131 -6.28 8.49 15.47
N THR A 132 -6.87 9.46 14.79
CA THR A 132 -6.83 10.86 15.21
C THR A 132 -7.94 11.10 16.24
N ILE A 133 -7.55 11.52 17.46
CA ILE A 133 -8.49 11.88 18.52
C ILE A 133 -8.19 13.31 18.95
N VAL A 134 -9.16 14.20 18.73
CA VAL A 134 -9.07 15.60 19.18
C VAL A 134 -9.27 15.66 20.69
N GLU A 135 -8.60 16.60 21.37
CA GLU A 135 -8.76 16.81 22.80
C GLU A 135 -10.23 17.01 23.20
N GLY A 136 -10.72 16.22 24.15
CA GLY A 136 -12.12 16.23 24.60
C GLY A 136 -13.09 15.42 23.74
N GLY A 137 -12.65 14.84 22.61
CA GLY A 137 -13.44 13.98 21.75
C GLY A 137 -13.20 12.48 21.95
N SER A 138 -13.87 11.67 21.14
CA SER A 138 -13.65 10.22 21.00
C SER A 138 -13.74 9.83 19.52
N SER A 139 -12.91 8.89 19.07
CA SER A 139 -13.00 8.28 17.74
C SER A 139 -13.26 6.78 17.87
N ASN A 140 -14.03 6.22 16.93
CA ASN A 140 -14.33 4.79 16.83
C ASN A 140 -13.84 4.17 15.51
N TYR A 141 -13.01 4.88 14.75
CA TYR A 141 -12.48 4.42 13.46
C TYR A 141 -10.96 4.58 13.39
N ILE A 142 -10.34 3.86 12.44
CA ILE A 142 -8.91 3.88 12.15
C ILE A 142 -8.75 4.21 10.67
N GLU A 143 -7.83 5.10 10.37
CA GLU A 143 -7.44 5.50 9.03
C GLU A 143 -6.20 4.70 8.59
N ASP A 144 -6.28 4.00 7.45
CA ASP A 144 -5.07 3.51 6.80
C ASP A 144 -4.56 4.61 5.86
N THR A 145 -3.40 5.20 6.17
CA THR A 145 -2.83 6.29 5.36
C THR A 145 -2.37 5.85 3.97
N ARG A 146 -2.50 4.56 3.64
CA ARG A 146 -2.08 3.97 2.37
C ARG A 146 -3.24 3.68 1.43
N GLU A 147 -4.47 3.68 1.94
CA GLU A 147 -5.67 3.37 1.16
C GLU A 147 -6.64 4.54 1.26
N ALA A 148 -7.22 4.94 0.13
CA ALA A 148 -8.26 5.96 0.11
C ALA A 148 -9.65 5.33 -0.07
N GLU A 149 -10.64 5.88 0.62
CA GLU A 149 -12.03 5.47 0.47
C GLU A 149 -12.94 6.67 0.29
N LEU A 150 -14.05 6.46 -0.40
CA LEU A 150 -15.11 7.45 -0.51
C LEU A 150 -16.18 7.13 0.54
N ALA A 151 -16.33 8.00 1.52
CA ALA A 151 -17.37 7.89 2.54
C ALA A 151 -18.60 8.70 2.13
N LEU A 152 -19.77 8.07 2.24
CA LEU A 152 -21.07 8.71 1.99
C LEU A 152 -21.85 8.64 3.30
N ILE A 153 -22.09 9.80 3.91
CA ILE A 153 -22.59 9.90 5.29
C ILE A 153 -23.99 10.51 5.29
N ASP A 154 -24.98 9.78 5.79
CA ASP A 154 -26.31 10.28 6.14
C ASP A 154 -26.34 10.59 7.65
N GLY A 155 -26.21 11.87 7.99
CA GLY A 155 -26.28 12.37 9.37
C GLY A 155 -27.68 12.83 9.79
N SER A 156 -28.74 12.29 9.16
CA SER A 156 -30.12 12.71 9.47
C SER A 156 -30.64 12.20 10.82
N ASP A 157 -30.04 11.16 11.40
CA ASP A 157 -30.38 10.67 12.74
C ASP A 157 -29.57 11.42 13.81
N SER A 158 -30.21 11.77 14.93
CA SER A 158 -29.58 12.56 15.99
C SER A 158 -28.58 11.80 16.86
N LYS A 159 -28.54 10.46 16.77
CA LYS A 159 -27.72 9.60 17.61
C LYS A 159 -26.57 8.95 16.85
N ASP A 160 -26.83 8.49 15.63
CA ASP A 160 -25.89 7.68 14.87
C ASP A 160 -25.87 8.11 13.40
N ASP A 161 -24.67 8.32 12.83
CA ASP A 161 -24.52 8.56 11.40
C ASP A 161 -24.54 7.24 10.63
N LEU A 162 -25.28 7.19 9.52
CA LEU A 162 -25.21 6.08 8.58
C LEU A 162 -24.08 6.35 7.58
N VAL A 163 -23.01 5.55 7.64
CA VAL A 163 -21.85 5.68 6.75
C VAL A 163 -21.79 4.52 5.76
N VAL A 164 -21.79 4.83 4.47
CA VAL A 164 -21.52 3.87 3.40
C VAL A 164 -20.16 4.17 2.81
N VAL A 165 -19.24 3.22 2.94
CA VAL A 165 -17.86 3.34 2.47
C VAL A 165 -17.70 2.61 1.14
N VAL A 166 -17.13 3.31 0.15
CA VAL A 166 -16.72 2.75 -1.13
C VAL A 166 -15.18 2.60 -1.12
N PRO A 167 -14.65 1.37 -1.13
CA PRO A 167 -13.22 1.13 -1.14
C PRO A 167 -12.53 1.61 -2.41
N GLU A 168 -11.25 1.97 -2.32
CA GLU A 168 -10.43 2.43 -3.44
C GLU A 168 -10.52 1.53 -4.68
N SER A 169 -10.55 0.22 -4.48
CA SER A 169 -10.61 -0.77 -5.57
C SER A 169 -11.82 -0.61 -6.48
N TYR A 170 -12.91 -0.02 -6.00
CA TYR A 170 -14.10 0.30 -6.79
C TYR A 170 -13.95 1.65 -7.51
N LEU A 171 -13.20 2.58 -6.92
CA LEU A 171 -12.93 3.91 -7.47
C LEU A 171 -11.89 3.87 -8.59
N ARG A 172 -11.01 2.86 -8.63
CA ARG A 172 -9.94 2.72 -9.64
C ARG A 172 -10.43 2.44 -11.07
N GLU A 173 -11.71 2.15 -11.27
CA GLU A 173 -12.28 1.79 -12.57
C GLU A 173 -13.20 2.89 -13.11
N PRO A 174 -12.71 3.81 -13.97
CA PRO A 174 -13.57 4.80 -14.63
C PRO A 174 -14.70 4.14 -15.41
N GLY A 175 -15.90 4.71 -15.33
CA GLY A 175 -17.14 4.19 -15.88
C GLY A 175 -17.89 3.22 -14.97
N ARG A 176 -17.32 2.82 -13.82
CA ARG A 176 -17.99 1.93 -12.87
C ARG A 176 -19.13 2.67 -12.16
N VAL A 177 -20.30 2.03 -12.14
CA VAL A 177 -21.45 2.48 -11.35
C VAL A 177 -21.54 1.64 -10.09
N ILE A 178 -21.45 2.31 -8.94
CA ILE A 178 -21.53 1.72 -7.61
C ILE A 178 -22.93 1.99 -7.07
N SER A 179 -23.61 0.94 -6.62
CA SER A 179 -24.94 1.03 -6.03
C SER A 179 -24.97 0.29 -4.70
N HIS A 180 -25.59 0.89 -3.69
CA HIS A 180 -25.79 0.27 -2.38
C HIS A 180 -27.25 0.48 -1.95
N ASN A 181 -27.86 -0.53 -1.33
CA ASN A 181 -29.28 -0.48 -0.93
C ASN A 181 -29.60 0.54 0.18
N LEU A 182 -28.56 1.01 0.88
CA LEU A 182 -28.66 2.04 1.92
C LEU A 182 -28.58 3.46 1.35
N LEU A 183 -28.28 3.63 0.06
CA LEU A 183 -28.17 4.94 -0.59
C LEU A 183 -29.34 5.15 -1.56
N PRO A 184 -29.89 6.38 -1.63
CA PRO A 184 -30.95 6.72 -2.58
C PRO A 184 -30.40 7.09 -3.97
N PHE A 185 -29.09 6.94 -4.19
CA PHE A 185 -28.41 7.25 -5.44
C PHE A 185 -27.28 6.23 -5.70
N LYS A 186 -26.82 6.21 -6.95
CA LYS A 186 -25.64 5.46 -7.39
C LYS A 186 -24.47 6.42 -7.58
N VAL A 187 -23.26 5.91 -7.43
CA VAL A 187 -22.01 6.67 -7.67
C VAL A 187 -21.39 6.18 -8.95
N LEU A 188 -21.33 7.03 -9.97
CA LEU A 188 -20.56 6.79 -11.19
C LEU A 188 -19.16 7.36 -11.02
N VAL A 189 -18.15 6.53 -11.19
CA VAL A 189 -16.75 6.96 -11.23
C VAL A 189 -16.45 7.54 -12.61
N GLU A 190 -16.30 8.85 -12.72
CA GLU A 190 -15.94 9.50 -14.00
C GLU A 190 -14.44 9.38 -14.26
N ALA A 191 -13.63 9.53 -13.20
CA ALA A 191 -12.19 9.38 -13.29
C ALA A 191 -11.55 9.14 -11.93
N TRP A 192 -10.40 8.46 -11.99
CA TRP A 192 -9.53 8.18 -10.87
C TRP A 192 -8.12 8.66 -11.17
N MET A 193 -7.49 9.29 -10.19
CA MET A 193 -6.09 9.71 -10.24
C MET A 193 -5.38 9.11 -9.02
N PRO A 194 -4.46 8.14 -9.20
CA PRO A 194 -3.80 7.47 -8.07
C PRO A 194 -2.90 8.42 -7.27
N ASN A 195 -2.37 9.45 -7.92
CA ASN A 195 -1.75 10.59 -7.27
C ASN A 195 -2.17 11.86 -8.01
N SER A 196 -2.34 12.96 -7.28
CA SER A 196 -2.87 14.18 -7.84
C SER A 196 -2.32 15.43 -7.15
N GLN A 197 -2.53 16.57 -7.78
CA GLN A 197 -2.39 17.89 -7.17
C GLN A 197 -3.66 18.70 -7.39
N ILE A 198 -4.01 19.54 -6.41
CA ILE A 198 -5.12 20.49 -6.53
C ILE A 198 -4.63 21.79 -7.16
N LEU A 199 -5.28 22.19 -8.25
CA LEU A 199 -5.13 23.50 -8.87
C LEU A 199 -6.19 24.43 -8.30
N GLY A 200 -5.74 25.52 -7.67
CA GLY A 200 -6.62 26.56 -7.15
C GLY A 200 -7.42 27.30 -8.22
N PRO A 201 -8.34 28.20 -7.85
CA PRO A 201 -9.21 28.91 -8.79
C PRO A 201 -8.46 29.75 -9.84
N MET A 202 -7.27 30.27 -9.49
CA MET A 202 -6.43 31.05 -10.41
C MET A 202 -5.50 30.18 -11.27
N GLN A 203 -5.35 28.89 -10.95
CA GLN A 203 -4.45 27.96 -11.63
C GLN A 203 -5.21 27.00 -12.56
N SER A 204 -6.46 26.70 -12.24
CA SER A 204 -7.29 25.77 -13.01
C SER A 204 -7.95 26.44 -14.22
N THR A 205 -7.91 25.75 -15.36
CA THR A 205 -8.61 26.17 -16.58
C THR A 205 -10.10 25.85 -16.50
N PRO A 206 -10.97 26.56 -17.27
CA PRO A 206 -12.40 26.23 -17.33
C PRO A 206 -12.67 24.78 -17.75
N GLN A 207 -11.84 24.22 -18.64
CA GLN A 207 -11.95 22.83 -19.08
C GLN A 207 -11.62 21.82 -17.96
N GLN A 208 -10.65 22.14 -17.10
CA GLN A 208 -10.32 21.27 -15.96
C GLN A 208 -11.45 21.29 -14.91
N ARG A 209 -12.07 22.45 -14.70
CA ARG A 209 -13.20 22.59 -13.76
C ARG A 209 -14.51 22.01 -14.30
N SER A 210 -14.70 21.91 -15.63
CA SER A 210 -15.93 21.35 -16.20
C SER A 210 -16.16 19.86 -15.91
N ARG A 211 -15.19 19.18 -15.29
CA ARG A 211 -15.31 17.79 -14.84
C ARG A 211 -16.20 17.64 -13.59
N ALA A 212 -16.44 18.72 -12.86
CA ALA A 212 -17.35 18.78 -11.73
C ALA A 212 -18.24 20.01 -11.84
N ASN A 213 -19.52 19.85 -11.55
CA ASN A 213 -20.51 20.94 -11.60
C ASN A 213 -21.07 21.30 -10.22
N THR A 214 -20.68 20.55 -9.19
CA THR A 214 -21.14 20.70 -7.81
C THR A 214 -19.96 20.72 -6.85
N GLY A 215 -20.14 21.34 -5.69
CA GLY A 215 -19.16 21.36 -4.62
C GLY A 215 -17.86 22.08 -4.99
N PHE A 216 -16.75 21.67 -4.36
CA PHE A 216 -15.44 22.30 -4.52
C PHE A 216 -14.91 22.21 -5.96
N GLY A 217 -15.27 21.14 -6.69
CA GLY A 217 -14.83 20.93 -8.08
C GLY A 217 -15.29 22.02 -9.08
N THR A 218 -16.20 22.91 -8.68
CA THR A 218 -16.58 24.10 -9.48
C THR A 218 -15.54 25.22 -9.44
N GLN A 219 -14.72 25.25 -8.40
CA GLN A 219 -13.72 26.31 -8.15
C GLN A 219 -12.29 25.80 -8.27
N ILE A 220 -12.06 24.53 -7.95
CA ILE A 220 -10.76 23.87 -8.03
C ILE A 220 -10.80 22.69 -8.99
N ALA A 221 -9.64 22.22 -9.43
CA ALA A 221 -9.54 21.02 -10.23
C ALA A 221 -8.38 20.16 -9.75
N ALA A 222 -8.54 18.84 -9.79
CA ALA A 222 -7.46 17.89 -9.58
C ALA A 222 -6.86 17.48 -10.93
N VAL A 223 -5.53 17.43 -10.97
CA VAL A 223 -4.79 16.89 -12.11
C VAL A 223 -3.87 15.78 -11.64
N GLU A 224 -3.76 14.75 -12.45
CA GLU A 224 -2.92 13.60 -12.17
C GLU A 224 -1.44 13.98 -12.16
N THR A 225 -0.71 13.43 -11.20
CA THR A 225 0.74 13.54 -11.07
C THR A 225 1.36 12.15 -10.99
N PRO A 226 2.64 11.98 -11.34
CA PRO A 226 3.33 10.71 -11.14
C PRO A 226 3.28 10.28 -9.67
N THR A 227 3.08 8.99 -9.42
CA THR A 227 3.14 8.42 -8.06
C THR A 227 4.53 8.60 -7.45
N ALA A 228 4.58 8.78 -6.14
CA ALA A 228 5.82 8.92 -5.39
C ALA A 228 6.69 7.67 -5.56
N THR A 229 7.97 7.90 -5.80
CA THR A 229 8.98 6.83 -5.81
C THR A 229 9.59 6.73 -4.41
N GLY A 230 10.23 5.60 -4.10
CA GLY A 230 10.88 5.42 -2.80
C GLY A 230 12.05 6.35 -2.51
N VAL A 231 12.54 7.09 -3.50
CA VAL A 231 13.52 8.17 -3.32
C VAL A 231 12.91 9.54 -3.02
N ASN A 232 11.58 9.69 -3.12
CA ASN A 232 10.88 10.95 -2.84
C ASN A 232 10.61 11.15 -1.33
N GLY A 233 11.20 10.35 -0.45
CA GLY A 233 11.08 10.50 1.01
C GLY A 233 9.69 10.14 1.54
N ALA A 234 9.14 10.96 2.43
CA ALA A 234 7.85 10.73 3.10
C ALA A 234 6.64 11.29 2.30
N THR A 235 6.80 11.60 1.01
CA THR A 235 5.67 12.01 0.17
C THR A 235 4.72 10.82 -0.01
N VAL A 236 3.47 11.02 0.41
CA VAL A 236 2.40 10.05 0.24
C VAL A 236 1.62 10.42 -1.02
N ASP A 237 1.25 9.41 -1.81
CA ASP A 237 0.36 9.61 -2.94
C ASP A 237 -1.00 10.06 -2.44
N VAL A 238 -1.51 11.17 -3.00
CA VAL A 238 -2.79 11.73 -2.60
C VAL A 238 -3.77 11.56 -3.75
N PRO A 239 -4.63 10.53 -3.70
CA PRO A 239 -5.55 10.27 -4.79
C PRO A 239 -6.68 11.28 -4.82
N SER A 240 -7.23 11.45 -6.02
CA SER A 240 -8.46 12.22 -6.25
C SER A 240 -9.34 11.47 -7.24
N ALA A 241 -10.64 11.66 -7.13
CA ALA A 241 -11.60 11.13 -8.08
C ALA A 241 -12.61 12.20 -8.51
N TYR A 242 -13.10 12.05 -9.73
CA TYR A 242 -14.31 12.72 -10.17
C TYR A 242 -15.43 11.70 -10.13
N VAL A 243 -16.49 12.02 -9.39
CA VAL A 243 -17.64 11.12 -9.21
C VAL A 243 -18.93 11.86 -9.53
N THR A 244 -19.85 11.19 -10.21
CA THR A 244 -21.20 11.71 -10.49
C THR A 244 -22.20 10.90 -9.67
N LEU A 245 -23.02 11.58 -8.89
CA LEU A 245 -24.15 10.96 -8.23
C LEU A 245 -25.33 10.86 -9.20
N LEU A 246 -25.89 9.66 -9.33
CA LEU A 246 -27.00 9.34 -10.21
C LEU A 246 -28.23 8.98 -9.36
N GLY A 247 -29.26 9.81 -9.40
CA GLY A 247 -30.59 9.51 -8.87
C GLY A 247 -31.47 8.84 -9.92
N ASP A 248 -32.72 8.59 -9.56
CA ASP A 248 -33.71 7.96 -10.46
C ASP A 248 -34.06 8.86 -11.66
N ASP A 249 -34.09 10.19 -11.45
CA ASP A 249 -34.43 11.20 -12.47
C ASP A 249 -33.21 11.69 -13.28
N GLY A 250 -32.00 11.17 -13.01
CA GLY A 250 -30.78 11.54 -13.70
C GLY A 250 -29.62 11.92 -12.79
N ALA A 251 -28.63 12.63 -13.35
CA ALA A 251 -27.45 13.07 -12.59
C ALA A 251 -27.83 14.17 -11.59
N ILE A 252 -27.54 13.93 -10.32
CA ILE A 252 -27.76 14.87 -9.21
C ILE A 252 -26.67 15.93 -9.20
N GLY A 253 -25.42 15.50 -9.39
CA GLY A 253 -24.25 16.37 -9.42
C GLY A 253 -22.96 15.60 -9.63
N SER A 254 -21.96 16.27 -10.20
CA SER A 254 -20.60 15.76 -10.39
C SER A 254 -19.65 16.50 -9.46
N PHE A 255 -18.91 15.74 -8.66
CA PHE A 255 -18.08 16.20 -7.57
C PHE A 255 -16.61 15.88 -7.84
N LEU A 256 -15.73 16.74 -7.34
CA LEU A 256 -14.33 16.39 -7.11
C LEU A 256 -14.22 15.92 -5.66
N VAL A 257 -13.76 14.70 -5.45
CA VAL A 257 -13.44 14.14 -4.13
C VAL A 257 -11.94 13.91 -4.03
N SER A 258 -11.33 14.26 -2.91
CA SER A 258 -9.90 14.20 -2.71
C SER A 258 -9.56 14.21 -1.24
N VAL A 259 -8.50 13.52 -0.86
CA VAL A 259 -7.93 13.58 0.50
C VAL A 259 -7.35 14.97 0.80
N PHE A 260 -7.14 15.85 -0.20
CA PHE A 260 -6.79 17.25 0.02
C PHE A 260 -7.96 18.14 0.48
N ILE A 261 -9.18 17.63 0.44
CA ILE A 261 -10.39 18.38 0.79
C ILE A 261 -10.88 17.84 2.13
N ASP A 262 -10.57 18.58 3.21
CA ASP A 262 -10.94 18.18 4.57
C ASP A 262 -12.43 18.43 4.87
N ASP A 263 -13.05 19.38 4.16
CA ASP A 263 -14.45 19.75 4.37
C ASP A 263 -15.40 18.84 3.57
N PRO A 264 -16.41 18.22 4.21
CA PRO A 264 -17.38 17.39 3.51
C PRO A 264 -18.24 18.22 2.55
N GLN A 265 -18.60 17.63 1.41
CA GLN A 265 -19.49 18.22 0.42
C GLN A 265 -20.91 17.70 0.62
N THR A 266 -21.84 18.61 0.91
CA THR A 266 -23.24 18.22 1.13
C THR A 266 -24.03 18.13 -0.17
N VAL A 267 -24.82 17.06 -0.31
CA VAL A 267 -25.85 16.90 -1.34
C VAL A 267 -27.19 16.62 -0.67
N VAL A 268 -28.26 17.22 -1.19
CA VAL A 268 -29.63 16.97 -0.70
C VAL A 268 -30.35 16.07 -1.68
N VAL A 269 -30.90 14.96 -1.18
CA VAL A 269 -31.66 13.99 -1.97
C VAL A 269 -32.95 13.65 -1.23
N GLY A 270 -34.08 14.08 -1.79
CA GLY A 270 -35.37 14.08 -1.08
C GLY A 270 -35.31 15.01 0.13
N ASP A 271 -35.68 14.49 1.31
CA ASP A 271 -35.69 15.23 2.57
C ASP A 271 -34.40 15.08 3.40
N LYS A 272 -33.39 14.40 2.86
CA LYS A 272 -32.14 14.06 3.57
C LYS A 272 -30.93 14.75 2.95
N ALA A 273 -29.99 15.12 3.83
CA ALA A 273 -28.68 15.64 3.45
C ALA A 273 -27.62 14.55 3.62
N TYR A 274 -26.81 14.36 2.59
CA TYR A 274 -25.69 13.42 2.58
C TYR A 274 -24.38 14.20 2.47
N SER A 275 -23.36 13.80 3.20
CA SER A 275 -21.99 14.32 3.09
C SER A 275 -21.14 13.34 2.27
N ILE A 276 -20.28 13.91 1.43
CA ILE A 276 -19.38 13.24 0.50
C ILE A 276 -17.96 13.77 0.69
#